data_AF-A0A811QSV6-F1
#
_entry.id   AF-A0A811QSV6-F1
#
_cell.length_a   1.000
_cell.length_b   1.000
_cell.length_c   1.000
_cell.angle_alpha   90.00
_cell.angle_beta   90.00
_cell.angle_gamma   90.00
#
_symmetry.space_group_name_H-M   'P 1'
#
loop_
_entity.id
_entity.type
_entity.pdbx_description
1 polymer ?
#
loop_
_entity_poly.entity_id
_entity_poly.type
_entity_poly.pdbx_seq_one_letter_code
_entity_poly.pdbx_strand_id
1 'polypeptide(L)'
;MKDRHLSLNQTQRVRLEAALHELQSLAPAAASAAAVTVADTIPVNQEDNILKGHGTSDQDGEVVATLCGVVERVNKLVYVRTLKARYKPEVGDIIVGRVIEIAPKRWRLEINFSQDAVLMLSSMNLPDGIQRRRTAVDELNMRSIFEENDVICAEVRGFQHDGSLHLQARSEKYGKLERGQLLMVPPYLVKRKKQHFHHLEQYNVDLILGCNGFIWVGEHVVVGEKTKTTGGQQRFSTEAENFTPLETRKHICRLANAVRVLSALGFTLIVELIIETMEASVSSNVEINDMLGAEFYVQTAEREAKRRADLLRKKNGASSREGQLLMVPPYLVKKKQHFHHLEQYNVDLILGCNGFIWVCDMNYVAWEICNSLARLYEYLISQAIECPSQSVQVTNTFVKNLWRGFMRVPCAK
;
A
#
# COMPACT_ATOMS: atom_id res chain seq x y z
N MET A 1 18.52 3.98 12.03
CA MET A 1 18.08 4.82 13.16
C MET A 1 18.74 4.30 14.43
N LYS A 2 19.42 5.14 15.21
CA LYS A 2 19.79 4.77 16.58
C LYS A 2 18.49 4.53 17.34
N ASP A 3 18.36 3.41 18.04
CA ASP A 3 17.27 3.15 18.98
C ASP A 3 17.20 4.35 19.94
N ARG A 4 16.25 5.25 19.70
CA ARG A 4 16.04 6.39 20.59
C ARG A 4 15.44 5.79 21.85
N HIS A 5 16.27 5.68 22.88
CA HIS A 5 15.83 5.26 24.19
C HIS A 5 14.93 6.36 24.77
N LEU A 6 13.63 6.29 24.48
CA LEU A 6 12.66 7.20 25.07
C LEU A 6 12.66 6.97 26.59
N SER A 7 12.87 8.04 27.35
CA SER A 7 12.70 8.00 28.81
C SER A 7 11.20 7.95 29.11
N LEU A 8 10.67 6.75 29.35
CA LEU A 8 9.28 6.53 29.71
C LEU A 8 9.11 6.68 31.23
N ASN A 9 8.06 7.39 31.65
CA ASN A 9 7.64 7.38 33.05
C ASN A 9 7.03 6.00 33.41
N GLN A 10 6.96 5.65 34.71
CA GLN A 10 6.47 4.35 35.16
C GLN A 10 5.05 4.04 34.61
N THR A 11 4.14 5.01 34.67
CA THR A 11 2.78 4.87 34.13
C THR A 11 2.77 4.65 32.62
N GLN A 12 3.62 5.37 31.89
CA GLN A 12 3.73 5.25 30.43
C GLN A 12 4.29 3.90 30.02
N ARG A 13 5.27 3.38 30.78
CA ARG A 13 5.83 2.06 30.57
C ARG A 13 4.79 0.95 30.74
N VAL A 14 4.02 0.99 31.83
CA VAL A 14 2.96 0.01 32.09
C VAL A 14 1.90 0.04 30.99
N ARG A 15 1.49 1.24 30.55
CA ARG A 15 0.55 1.41 29.43
C ARG A 15 1.08 0.84 28.12
N LEU A 16 2.34 1.12 27.80
CA LEU A 16 2.98 0.59 26.60
C LEU A 16 3.09 -0.93 26.63
N GLU A 17 3.55 -1.49 27.75
CA GLU A 17 3.67 -2.94 27.95
C GLU A 17 2.30 -3.62 27.84
N ALA A 18 1.24 -3.03 28.39
CA ALA A 18 -0.12 -3.54 28.27
C ALA A 18 -0.60 -3.53 26.80
N ALA A 19 -0.38 -2.44 26.06
CA ALA A 19 -0.74 -2.34 24.65
C ALA A 19 0.03 -3.35 23.77
N LEU A 20 1.33 -3.54 24.04
CA LEU A 20 2.14 -4.53 23.33
C LEU A 20 1.71 -5.97 23.64
N HIS A 21 1.35 -6.25 24.89
CA HIS A 21 0.81 -7.55 25.29
C HIS A 21 -0.54 -7.84 24.60
N GLU A 22 -1.43 -6.85 24.51
CA GLU A 22 -2.68 -6.95 23.75
C GLU A 22 -2.39 -7.22 22.26
N LEU A 23 -1.44 -6.53 21.65
CA LEU A 23 -1.05 -6.77 20.27
C LEU A 23 -0.48 -8.19 20.04
N GLN A 24 0.24 -8.73 21.02
CA GLN A 24 0.75 -10.10 20.97
C GLN A 24 -0.37 -11.14 21.09
N SER A 25 -1.36 -10.91 21.95
CA SER A 25 -2.49 -11.84 22.09
C SER A 25 -3.39 -11.87 20.86
N LEU A 26 -3.46 -10.76 20.11
CA LEU A 26 -4.17 -10.65 18.84
C LEU A 26 -3.39 -11.25 17.65
N ALA A 27 -2.11 -11.58 17.82
CA ALA A 27 -1.31 -12.18 16.76
C ALA A 27 -1.80 -13.61 16.46
N PRO A 28 -1.86 -14.02 15.18
CA PRO A 28 -2.31 -15.37 14.84
C PRO A 28 -1.39 -16.42 15.46
N ALA A 29 -1.96 -17.34 16.25
CA ALA A 29 -1.22 -18.40 16.94
C ALA A 29 -0.35 -19.24 15.98
N ALA A 30 -0.80 -19.39 14.72
CA ALA A 30 -0.06 -20.07 13.66
C ALA A 30 1.31 -19.44 13.34
N ALA A 31 1.48 -18.12 13.53
CA ALA A 31 2.75 -17.45 13.29
C ALA A 31 3.77 -17.71 14.41
N SER A 32 3.31 -17.88 15.66
CA SER A 32 4.16 -18.24 16.79
C SER A 32 4.61 -19.70 16.71
N ALA A 33 3.70 -20.60 16.33
CA ALA A 33 4.01 -22.02 16.14
C ALA A 33 4.95 -22.31 14.95
N ALA A 34 5.06 -21.38 14.01
CA ALA A 34 5.95 -21.48 12.86
C ALA A 34 7.29 -20.72 13.04
N ALA A 35 7.56 -20.18 14.22
CA ALA A 35 8.83 -19.54 14.53
C ALA A 35 9.93 -20.58 14.71
N VAL A 36 11.09 -20.34 14.10
CA VAL A 36 12.26 -21.23 14.14
C VAL A 36 13.52 -20.42 14.46
N THR A 37 14.44 -21.07 15.15
CA THR A 37 15.80 -20.62 15.42
C THR A 37 16.80 -21.35 14.54
N VAL A 38 18.06 -20.92 14.56
CA VAL A 38 19.11 -21.56 13.76
C VAL A 38 19.30 -23.00 14.23
N ALA A 39 19.39 -23.91 13.27
CA ALA A 39 19.50 -25.37 13.44
C ALA A 39 18.22 -26.09 13.89
N ASP A 40 17.08 -25.41 13.97
CA ASP A 40 15.81 -26.11 14.20
C ASP A 40 15.39 -26.92 12.97
N THR A 41 14.98 -28.17 13.18
CA THR A 41 14.41 -29.02 12.12
C THR A 41 13.02 -28.52 11.76
N ILE A 42 12.81 -28.26 10.47
CA ILE A 42 11.51 -27.88 9.93
C ILE A 42 10.77 -29.18 9.58
N PRO A 43 9.58 -29.45 10.14
CA PRO A 43 8.81 -30.62 9.77
C PRO A 43 8.34 -30.47 8.32
N VAL A 44 8.76 -31.43 7.49
CA VAL A 44 8.54 -31.46 6.04
C VAL A 44 8.16 -32.89 5.65
N ASN A 45 7.08 -33.07 4.89
CA ASN A 45 6.71 -34.37 4.36
C ASN A 45 7.69 -34.75 3.24
N GLN A 46 8.43 -35.85 3.42
CA GLN A 46 9.45 -36.29 2.45
C GLN A 46 8.85 -36.70 1.08
N GLU A 47 7.56 -37.02 1.03
CA GLU A 47 6.85 -37.43 -0.18
C GLU A 47 6.55 -36.27 -1.15
N ASP A 48 6.64 -35.01 -0.70
CA ASP A 48 6.10 -33.86 -1.45
C ASP A 48 7.07 -33.20 -2.47
N ASN A 49 8.29 -33.71 -2.64
CA ASN A 49 9.33 -33.10 -3.51
C ASN A 49 9.48 -31.59 -3.26
N ILE A 50 9.85 -31.25 -2.03
CA ILE A 50 9.84 -29.87 -1.54
C ILE A 50 11.09 -29.10 -1.99
N LEU A 51 10.86 -27.90 -2.49
CA LEU A 51 11.88 -26.95 -2.90
C LEU A 51 12.38 -26.18 -1.67
N LYS A 52 13.69 -26.18 -1.48
CA LYS A 52 14.38 -25.51 -0.37
C LYS A 52 14.68 -24.08 -0.80
N GLY A 53 14.01 -23.13 -0.16
CA GLY A 53 14.17 -21.70 -0.42
C GLY A 53 15.28 -21.07 0.41
N HIS A 54 15.19 -19.76 0.61
CA HIS A 54 16.18 -19.03 1.40
C HIS A 54 16.01 -19.33 2.90
N GLY A 55 17.12 -19.43 3.63
CA GLY A 55 17.09 -19.68 5.07
C GLY A 55 16.82 -21.14 5.47
N THR A 56 16.82 -22.07 4.51
CA THR A 56 16.74 -23.50 4.74
C THR A 56 17.94 -24.21 4.13
N SER A 57 18.37 -25.29 4.76
CA SER A 57 19.44 -26.16 4.28
C SER A 57 19.08 -27.62 4.54
N ASP A 58 19.78 -28.53 3.87
CA ASP A 58 19.61 -29.96 4.05
C ASP A 58 20.77 -30.49 4.89
N GLN A 59 20.45 -31.11 6.02
CA GLN A 59 21.43 -31.82 6.84
C GLN A 59 20.86 -33.19 7.17
N ASP A 60 21.61 -34.25 6.84
CA ASP A 60 21.26 -35.64 7.15
C ASP A 60 19.86 -36.10 6.66
N GLY A 61 19.37 -35.51 5.56
CA GLY A 61 18.05 -35.81 4.99
C GLY A 61 16.88 -35.06 5.65
N GLU A 62 17.18 -34.17 6.59
CA GLU A 62 16.24 -33.26 7.22
C GLU A 62 16.45 -31.81 6.76
N VAL A 63 15.34 -31.08 6.64
CA VAL A 63 15.38 -29.65 6.30
C VAL A 63 15.57 -28.85 7.58
N VAL A 64 16.71 -28.21 7.73
CA VAL A 64 17.06 -27.39 8.90
C VAL A 64 16.99 -25.89 8.57
N ALA A 65 16.59 -25.09 9.54
CA ALA A 65 16.59 -23.64 9.44
C ALA A 65 18.02 -23.09 9.61
N THR A 66 18.49 -22.25 8.68
CA THR A 66 19.79 -21.57 8.81
C THR A 66 19.67 -20.17 9.40
N LEU A 67 18.45 -19.66 9.55
CA LEU A 67 18.16 -18.30 10.00
C LEU A 67 17.04 -18.30 11.05
N CYS A 68 17.07 -17.34 11.97
CA CYS A 68 15.96 -17.11 12.89
C CYS A 68 14.82 -16.36 12.20
N GLY A 69 13.60 -16.90 12.27
CA GLY A 69 12.47 -16.33 11.55
C GLY A 69 11.20 -17.14 11.68
N VAL A 70 10.27 -16.89 10.77
CA VAL A 70 9.03 -17.64 10.64
C VAL A 70 9.10 -18.47 9.36
N VAL A 71 8.80 -19.77 9.45
CA VAL A 71 8.74 -20.66 8.29
C VAL A 71 7.52 -20.31 7.45
N GLU A 72 7.75 -19.98 6.18
CA GLU A 72 6.71 -19.77 5.20
C GLU A 72 6.73 -20.89 4.16
N ARG A 73 5.55 -21.47 3.93
CA ARG A 73 5.34 -22.53 2.94
C ARG A 73 4.47 -21.96 1.84
N VAL A 74 5.01 -21.90 0.63
CA VAL A 74 4.30 -21.43 -0.57
C VAL A 74 4.36 -22.54 -1.60
N ASN A 75 3.24 -23.24 -1.79
CA ASN A 75 3.16 -24.46 -2.59
C ASN A 75 4.18 -25.49 -2.09
N LYS A 76 5.15 -25.85 -2.95
CA LYS A 76 6.25 -26.76 -2.63
C LYS A 76 7.50 -26.05 -2.11
N LEU A 77 7.53 -24.72 -2.07
CA LEU A 77 8.69 -23.95 -1.62
C LEU A 77 8.60 -23.67 -0.13
N VAL A 78 9.62 -24.10 0.62
CA VAL A 78 9.76 -23.81 2.05
C VAL A 78 10.95 -22.89 2.25
N TYR A 79 10.70 -21.72 2.84
CA TYR A 79 11.74 -20.75 3.16
C TYR A 79 11.48 -20.13 4.54
N VAL A 80 12.53 -19.57 5.14
CA VAL A 80 12.43 -18.90 6.43
C VAL A 80 12.42 -17.39 6.19
N ARG A 81 11.32 -16.74 6.59
CA ARG A 81 11.24 -15.28 6.62
C ARG A 81 11.89 -14.78 7.90
N THR A 82 13.04 -14.14 7.76
CA THR A 82 13.80 -13.53 8.86
C THR A 82 13.06 -12.38 9.53
N LEU A 83 13.24 -12.22 10.84
CA LEU A 83 12.68 -11.09 11.61
C LEU A 83 13.32 -9.74 11.28
N LYS A 84 14.63 -9.73 11.04
CA LYS A 84 15.39 -8.57 10.57
C LYS A 84 16.17 -8.96 9.33
N ALA A 85 15.91 -8.27 8.23
CA ALA A 85 16.66 -8.42 6.99
C ALA A 85 16.95 -7.06 6.37
N ARG A 86 18.06 -7.01 5.60
CA ARG A 86 18.29 -5.95 4.63
C ARG A 86 17.27 -6.06 3.50
N TYR A 87 17.11 -4.98 2.76
CA TYR A 87 16.22 -4.98 1.61
C TYR A 87 16.73 -5.97 0.57
N LYS A 88 15.88 -6.91 0.14
CA LYS A 88 16.17 -7.81 -0.97
C LYS A 88 15.45 -7.29 -2.20
N PRO A 89 16.16 -6.74 -3.21
CA PRO A 89 15.51 -6.19 -4.38
C PRO A 89 14.78 -7.24 -5.20
N GLU A 90 13.63 -6.87 -5.75
CA GLU A 90 12.90 -7.65 -6.74
C GLU A 90 12.66 -6.80 -7.99
N VAL A 91 12.58 -7.45 -9.15
CA VAL A 91 12.33 -6.75 -10.42
C VAL A 91 10.94 -6.11 -10.37
N GLY A 92 10.87 -4.83 -10.70
CA GLY A 92 9.64 -4.03 -10.62
C GLY A 92 9.42 -3.34 -9.28
N ASP A 93 10.28 -3.55 -8.27
CA ASP A 93 10.19 -2.80 -7.02
C ASP A 93 10.43 -1.30 -7.29
N ILE A 94 9.60 -0.46 -6.67
CA ILE A 94 9.81 0.99 -6.63
C ILE A 94 10.69 1.30 -5.44
N ILE A 95 11.80 1.99 -5.68
CA ILE A 95 12.76 2.34 -4.64
C ILE A 95 13.09 3.82 -4.68
N VAL A 96 13.44 4.34 -3.51
CA VAL A 96 14.01 5.69 -3.38
C VAL A 96 15.48 5.51 -2.99
N GLY A 97 16.39 6.21 -3.63
CA GLY A 97 17.83 6.11 -3.36
C GLY A 97 18.47 7.49 -3.29
N ARG A 98 19.65 7.57 -2.66
CA ARG A 98 20.45 8.80 -2.60
C ARG A 98 21.67 8.65 -3.50
N VAL A 99 21.99 9.65 -4.31
CA VAL A 99 23.20 9.61 -5.14
C VAL A 99 24.44 9.68 -4.25
N ILE A 100 25.31 8.67 -4.36
CA ILE A 100 26.60 8.63 -3.67
C ILE A 100 27.65 9.35 -4.52
N GLU A 101 27.80 8.90 -5.77
CA GLU A 101 28.79 9.42 -6.70
C GLU A 101 28.30 9.35 -8.14
N ILE A 102 28.90 10.19 -8.98
CA ILE A 102 28.68 10.23 -10.42
C ILE A 102 29.86 9.57 -11.10
N ALA A 103 29.63 8.42 -11.73
CA ALA A 103 30.63 7.68 -12.50
C ALA A 103 30.38 7.86 -14.01
N PRO A 104 31.35 7.49 -14.88
CA PRO A 104 31.16 7.62 -16.32
C PRO A 104 29.88 6.91 -16.80
N LYS A 105 28.95 7.67 -17.40
CA LYS A 105 27.67 7.20 -17.95
C LYS A 105 26.68 6.60 -16.93
N ARG A 106 26.99 6.62 -15.63
CA ARG A 106 26.14 6.05 -14.58
C ARG A 106 26.20 6.79 -13.25
N TRP A 107 25.09 6.84 -12.54
CA TRP A 107 25.05 7.27 -11.13
C TRP A 107 25.05 6.04 -10.23
N ARG A 108 25.77 6.13 -9.10
CA ARG A 108 25.66 5.15 -8.02
C ARG A 108 24.74 5.69 -6.94
N LEU A 109 23.78 4.87 -6.55
CA LEU A 109 22.78 5.21 -5.57
C LEU A 109 22.93 4.32 -4.34
N GLU A 110 22.93 4.96 -3.18
CA GLU A 110 22.76 4.31 -1.90
C GLU A 110 21.33 3.78 -1.82
N ILE A 111 21.25 2.47 -1.70
CA ILE A 111 20.02 1.75 -1.41
C ILE A 111 20.31 0.86 -0.20
N ASN A 112 19.28 0.54 0.60
CA ASN A 112 19.43 -0.27 1.82
C ASN A 112 19.72 -1.78 1.55
N PHE A 113 20.52 -2.06 0.52
CA PHE A 113 20.94 -3.38 0.04
C PHE A 113 22.43 -3.59 0.33
N SER A 114 22.92 -4.80 0.07
CA SER A 114 24.34 -5.15 0.26
C SER A 114 25.30 -4.48 -0.74
N GLN A 115 24.79 -4.06 -1.90
CA GLN A 115 25.56 -3.39 -2.94
C GLN A 115 24.84 -2.11 -3.36
N ASP A 116 25.60 -1.16 -3.88
CA ASP A 116 25.04 0.08 -4.43
C ASP A 116 24.28 -0.20 -5.73
N ALA A 117 23.22 0.55 -5.96
CA ALA A 117 22.48 0.48 -7.20
C ALA A 117 23.09 1.39 -8.26
N VAL A 118 22.94 0.99 -9.51
CA VAL A 118 23.47 1.70 -10.67
C VAL A 118 22.30 2.19 -11.53
N LEU A 119 22.22 3.51 -11.71
CA LEU A 119 21.32 4.13 -12.69
C LEU A 119 22.15 4.57 -13.89
N MET A 120 21.98 3.92 -15.04
CA MET A 120 22.64 4.38 -16.26
C MET A 120 21.93 5.57 -16.89
N LEU A 121 22.71 6.46 -17.52
CA LEU A 121 22.20 7.56 -18.33
C LEU A 121 21.25 7.08 -19.44
N SER A 122 21.48 5.89 -19.99
CA SER A 122 20.60 5.27 -21.00
C SER A 122 19.24 4.81 -20.48
N SER A 123 19.11 4.65 -19.15
CA SER A 123 17.91 4.08 -18.50
C SER A 123 17.00 5.13 -17.88
N MET A 124 17.29 6.41 -18.10
CA MET A 124 16.43 7.52 -17.68
C MET A 124 15.94 8.33 -18.87
N ASN A 125 14.87 9.10 -18.72
CA ASN A 125 14.54 10.14 -19.71
C ASN A 125 15.33 11.41 -19.42
N LEU A 126 15.79 12.09 -20.48
CA LEU A 126 16.35 13.44 -20.33
C LEU A 126 15.21 14.43 -20.03
N PRO A 127 15.50 15.51 -19.30
CA PRO A 127 14.51 16.56 -18.99
C PRO A 127 13.88 17.19 -20.24
N ASP A 128 14.55 17.12 -21.40
CA ASP A 128 14.01 17.57 -22.69
C ASP A 128 12.77 16.78 -23.17
N GLY A 129 12.43 15.65 -22.55
CA GLY A 129 11.28 14.79 -22.92
C GLY A 129 11.41 14.11 -24.30
N ILE A 130 12.38 14.51 -25.11
CA ILE A 130 12.63 13.98 -26.45
C ILE A 130 13.54 12.75 -26.35
N GLN A 131 13.07 11.64 -26.90
CA GLN A 131 13.86 10.43 -27.06
C GLN A 131 14.87 10.62 -28.21
N ARG A 132 16.03 11.22 -27.92
CA ARG A 132 17.15 11.38 -28.86
C ARG A 132 18.32 10.45 -28.55
N ARG A 133 19.16 10.21 -29.56
CA ARG A 133 20.43 9.49 -29.38
C ARG A 133 21.29 10.27 -28.38
N ARG A 134 21.87 9.55 -27.42
CA ARG A 134 22.72 10.15 -26.39
C ARG A 134 24.03 10.61 -27.00
N THR A 135 24.39 11.86 -26.73
CA THR A 135 25.58 12.52 -27.26
C THR A 135 26.64 12.63 -26.15
N ALA A 136 27.92 12.77 -26.51
CA ALA A 136 29.01 12.98 -25.54
C ALA A 136 28.79 14.21 -24.64
N VAL A 137 28.04 15.21 -25.11
CA VAL A 137 27.62 16.39 -24.33
C VAL A 137 26.72 15.99 -23.15
N ASP A 138 25.85 14.99 -23.32
CA ASP A 138 24.97 14.51 -22.25
C ASP A 138 25.78 13.80 -21.15
N GLU A 139 26.92 13.19 -21.50
CA GLU A 139 27.83 12.57 -20.53
C GLU A 139 28.56 13.63 -19.69
N LEU A 140 28.93 14.76 -20.29
CA LEU A 140 29.52 15.89 -19.58
C LEU A 140 28.49 16.61 -18.68
N ASN A 141 27.24 16.68 -19.13
CA ASN A 141 26.15 17.33 -18.40
C ASN A 141 25.45 16.40 -17.39
N MET A 142 26.00 15.23 -17.08
CA MET A 142 25.38 14.33 -16.08
C MET A 142 25.22 14.99 -14.71
N ARG A 143 26.20 15.81 -14.31
CA ARG A 143 26.17 16.53 -13.04
C ARG A 143 25.03 17.54 -12.95
N SER A 144 24.59 18.13 -14.08
CA SER A 144 23.47 19.08 -14.05
C SER A 144 22.10 18.40 -13.92
N ILE A 145 22.02 17.07 -14.09
CA ILE A 145 20.76 16.31 -13.96
C ILE A 145 20.60 15.80 -12.53
N PHE A 146 21.61 15.08 -12.03
CA PHE A 146 21.66 14.64 -10.64
C PHE A 146 23.04 14.92 -10.07
N GLU A 147 23.04 15.55 -8.91
CA GLU A 147 24.22 15.86 -8.13
C GLU A 147 24.40 14.85 -6.99
N GLU A 148 25.59 14.83 -6.40
CA GLU A 148 25.86 14.04 -5.21
C GLU A 148 24.89 14.45 -4.09
N ASN A 149 24.36 13.46 -3.37
CA ASN A 149 23.35 13.59 -2.33
C ASN A 149 21.92 13.87 -2.79
N ASP A 150 21.66 14.00 -4.09
CA ASP A 150 20.29 14.07 -4.59
C ASP A 150 19.50 12.79 -4.27
N VAL A 151 18.21 12.95 -4.00
CA VAL A 151 17.29 11.84 -3.75
C VAL A 151 16.53 11.53 -5.03
N ILE A 152 16.53 10.27 -5.45
CA ILE A 152 15.96 9.82 -6.71
C ILE A 152 14.97 8.70 -6.46
N CYS A 153 13.80 8.78 -7.11
CA CYS A 153 12.87 7.65 -7.22
C CYS A 153 13.12 6.91 -8.53
N ALA A 154 13.27 5.58 -8.46
CA ALA A 154 13.50 4.73 -9.62
C ALA A 154 12.87 3.33 -9.44
N GLU A 155 12.72 2.61 -10.54
CA GLU A 155 12.27 1.21 -10.53
C GLU A 155 13.45 0.26 -10.73
N VAL A 156 13.37 -0.91 -10.09
CA VAL A 156 14.34 -1.98 -10.29
C VAL A 156 14.07 -2.67 -11.60
N ARG A 157 15.01 -2.57 -12.56
CA ARG A 157 14.89 -3.24 -13.86
C ARG A 157 15.38 -4.68 -13.80
N GLY A 158 16.46 -4.93 -13.07
CA GLY A 158 17.10 -6.24 -13.04
C GLY A 158 18.47 -6.21 -12.39
N PHE A 159 19.12 -7.37 -12.44
CA PHE A 159 20.45 -7.59 -11.90
C PHE A 159 21.44 -7.69 -13.05
N GLN A 160 22.62 -7.10 -12.89
CA GLN A 160 23.75 -7.37 -13.76
C GLN A 160 24.44 -8.69 -13.35
N HIS A 161 25.31 -9.17 -14.22
CA HIS A 161 26.08 -10.41 -14.02
C HIS A 161 27.02 -10.34 -12.80
N ASP A 162 27.41 -9.13 -12.40
CA ASP A 162 28.23 -8.84 -11.22
C ASP A 162 27.40 -8.80 -9.91
N GLY A 163 26.08 -8.97 -10.01
CA GLY A 163 25.15 -8.85 -8.89
C GLY A 163 24.75 -7.40 -8.56
N SER A 164 25.26 -6.41 -9.29
CA SER A 164 24.86 -5.02 -9.13
C SER A 164 23.43 -4.79 -9.60
N LEU A 165 22.73 -3.88 -8.93
CA LEU A 165 21.33 -3.61 -9.21
C LEU A 165 21.22 -2.54 -10.30
N HIS A 166 20.50 -2.85 -11.39
CA HIS A 166 20.28 -1.90 -12.47
C HIS A 166 18.92 -1.21 -12.33
N LEU A 167 18.94 0.12 -12.24
CA LEU A 167 17.74 0.95 -12.08
C LEU A 167 17.28 1.56 -13.40
N GLN A 168 15.99 1.91 -13.43
CA GLN A 168 15.35 2.55 -14.56
C GLN A 168 14.46 3.71 -14.08
N ALA A 169 14.47 4.81 -14.83
CA ALA A 169 13.68 6.02 -14.57
C ALA A 169 13.12 6.58 -15.90
N ARG A 170 12.40 5.74 -16.65
CA ARG A 170 11.84 6.09 -17.98
C ARG A 170 10.44 6.70 -17.94
N SER A 171 9.83 6.82 -16.77
CA SER A 171 8.53 7.47 -16.63
C SER A 171 8.71 8.81 -15.93
N GLU A 172 7.84 9.77 -16.24
CA GLU A 172 7.88 11.11 -15.63
C GLU A 172 7.61 11.10 -14.12
N LYS A 173 6.95 10.05 -13.62
CA LYS A 173 6.78 9.77 -12.17
C LYS A 173 8.09 9.44 -11.45
N TYR A 174 9.14 9.09 -12.19
CA TYR A 174 10.46 8.76 -11.64
C TYR A 174 11.43 9.92 -11.88
N GLY A 175 12.46 10.04 -11.05
CA GLY A 175 13.46 11.10 -11.18
C GLY A 175 13.79 11.76 -9.86
N LYS A 176 14.30 13.00 -9.94
CA LYS A 176 14.77 13.78 -8.80
C LYS A 176 13.58 14.17 -7.91
N LEU A 177 13.69 13.84 -6.63
CA LEU A 177 12.77 14.23 -5.60
C LEU A 177 13.31 15.48 -4.90
N GLU A 178 12.52 16.55 -4.91
CA GLU A 178 12.89 17.86 -4.36
C GLU A 178 11.81 18.32 -3.37
N ARG A 179 12.14 19.30 -2.53
CA ARG A 179 11.18 19.95 -1.61
C ARG A 179 10.46 18.97 -0.67
N GLY A 180 11.23 18.11 -0.02
CA GLY A 180 10.71 17.12 0.92
C GLY A 180 11.77 16.56 1.85
N GLN A 181 11.41 15.47 2.51
CA GLN A 181 12.23 14.78 3.49
C GLN A 181 12.32 13.29 3.18
N LEU A 182 13.55 12.77 3.15
CA LEU A 182 13.85 11.35 3.08
C LEU A 182 13.87 10.74 4.48
N LEU A 183 13.19 9.61 4.65
CA LEU A 183 13.11 8.83 5.88
C LEU A 183 13.62 7.42 5.61
N MET A 184 14.53 6.96 6.46
CA MET A 184 15.08 5.60 6.37
C MET A 184 14.45 4.73 7.46
N VAL A 185 13.56 3.84 7.05
CA VAL A 185 12.92 2.85 7.91
C VAL A 185 13.42 1.44 7.59
N PRO A 186 13.27 0.48 8.52
CA PRO A 186 13.54 -0.91 8.19
C PRO A 186 12.64 -1.41 7.04
N PRO A 187 13.21 -2.09 6.02
CA PRO A 187 12.50 -2.42 4.80
C PRO A 187 11.33 -3.40 5.02
N TYR A 188 11.43 -4.25 6.03
CA TYR A 188 10.36 -5.21 6.38
C TYR A 188 9.05 -4.53 6.85
N LEU A 189 9.09 -3.24 7.21
CA LEU A 189 7.89 -2.48 7.57
C LEU A 189 7.09 -2.02 6.35
N VAL A 190 7.69 -2.00 5.16
CA VAL A 190 7.01 -1.60 3.92
C VAL A 190 6.55 -2.85 3.19
N LYS A 191 5.23 -3.01 3.06
CA LYS A 191 4.65 -4.10 2.25
C LYS A 191 4.67 -3.73 0.78
N ARG A 192 5.09 -4.67 -0.07
CA ARG A 192 4.97 -4.54 -1.54
C ARG A 192 3.50 -4.45 -1.93
N LYS A 193 3.14 -3.41 -2.67
CA LYS A 193 1.78 -3.16 -3.18
C LYS A 193 1.86 -2.72 -4.64
N LYS A 194 0.72 -2.71 -5.34
CA LYS A 194 0.66 -2.24 -6.73
C LYS A 194 0.94 -0.73 -6.85
N GLN A 195 0.56 0.04 -5.84
CA GLN A 195 0.74 1.49 -5.79
C GLN A 195 1.63 1.84 -4.61
N HIS A 196 2.72 2.55 -4.90
CA HIS A 196 3.69 3.07 -3.92
C HIS A 196 3.75 4.61 -3.92
N PHE A 197 3.10 5.24 -4.89
CA PHE A 197 2.93 6.69 -4.99
C PHE A 197 1.54 7.05 -4.46
N HIS A 198 1.50 7.94 -3.48
CA HIS A 198 0.25 8.37 -2.87
C HIS A 198 0.25 9.89 -2.82
N HIS A 199 -0.68 10.48 -3.56
CA HIS A 199 -0.94 11.91 -3.51
C HIS A 199 -2.01 12.20 -2.44
N LEU A 200 -1.68 13.03 -1.47
CA LEU A 200 -2.60 13.45 -0.41
C LEU A 200 -3.12 14.85 -0.71
N GLU A 201 -4.17 14.93 -1.52
CA GLU A 201 -4.79 16.19 -1.98
C GLU A 201 -5.10 17.16 -0.83
N GLN A 202 -5.64 16.64 0.27
CA GLN A 202 -6.04 17.44 1.45
C GLN A 202 -4.87 18.18 2.09
N TYR A 203 -3.65 17.65 1.95
CA TYR A 203 -2.46 18.17 2.61
C TYR A 203 -1.46 18.79 1.62
N ASN A 204 -1.69 18.65 0.30
CA ASN A 204 -0.75 19.00 -0.79
C ASN A 204 0.63 18.35 -0.64
N VAL A 205 0.64 17.08 -0.21
CA VAL A 205 1.87 16.30 0.04
C VAL A 205 1.85 15.01 -0.76
N ASP A 206 2.99 14.67 -1.35
CA ASP A 206 3.25 13.38 -1.97
C ASP A 206 4.02 12.47 -1.02
N LEU A 207 3.50 11.24 -0.87
CA LEU A 207 4.09 10.17 -0.08
C LEU A 207 4.53 9.04 -1.02
N ILE A 208 5.83 8.75 -1.03
CA ILE A 208 6.42 7.65 -1.80
C ILE A 208 6.98 6.63 -0.83
N LEU A 209 6.42 5.42 -0.85
CA LEU A 209 6.83 4.31 0.00
C LEU A 209 7.77 3.39 -0.78
N GLY A 210 9.08 3.62 -0.75
CA GLY A 210 10.04 2.73 -1.41
C GLY A 210 10.12 1.36 -0.74
N CYS A 211 10.12 0.28 -1.55
CA CYS A 211 10.25 -1.11 -1.07
C CYS A 211 11.54 -1.35 -0.28
N ASN A 212 12.55 -0.51 -0.48
CA ASN A 212 13.84 -0.56 0.23
C ASN A 212 13.80 0.05 1.64
N GLY A 213 12.63 0.50 2.10
CA GLY A 213 12.47 1.18 3.38
C GLY A 213 12.90 2.65 3.32
N PHE A 214 13.16 3.21 2.14
CA PHE A 214 13.36 4.64 1.99
C PHE A 214 12.02 5.27 1.61
N ILE A 215 11.54 6.16 2.46
CA ILE A 215 10.25 6.83 2.32
C ILE A 215 10.51 8.29 2.04
N TRP A 216 9.85 8.83 1.02
CA TRP A 216 9.89 10.24 0.71
C TRP A 216 8.57 10.89 1.05
N VAL A 217 8.63 12.03 1.74
CA VAL A 217 7.49 12.89 2.04
C VAL A 217 7.83 14.29 1.53
N GLY A 218 7.10 14.80 0.54
CA GLY A 218 7.43 16.09 -0.07
C GLY A 218 6.22 16.87 -0.56
N GLU A 219 6.44 18.13 -0.92
CA GLU A 219 5.41 18.94 -1.58
C GLU A 219 4.91 18.23 -2.86
N HIS A 220 3.60 18.29 -3.10
CA HIS A 220 3.06 17.78 -4.35
C HIS A 220 3.59 18.56 -5.55
N VAL A 221 4.15 17.85 -6.52
CA VAL A 221 4.59 18.44 -7.79
C VAL A 221 3.73 17.88 -8.90
N VAL A 222 2.97 18.76 -9.57
CA VAL A 222 2.19 18.37 -10.74
C VAL A 222 3.16 17.98 -11.86
N VAL A 223 3.13 16.70 -12.24
CA VAL A 223 3.92 16.14 -13.33
C VAL A 223 3.42 16.78 -14.64
N GLY A 224 4.10 17.84 -15.07
CA GLY A 224 3.74 18.63 -16.26
C GLY A 224 4.17 20.11 -16.24
N GLU A 225 4.53 20.68 -15.08
CA GLU A 225 5.00 22.08 -15.01
C GLU A 225 6.52 22.25 -15.15
N LYS A 226 7.32 21.20 -14.99
CA LYS A 226 8.78 21.27 -15.17
C LYS A 226 9.22 21.48 -16.64
N THR A 227 8.33 21.35 -17.61
CA THR A 227 8.65 21.44 -19.06
C THR A 227 8.43 22.82 -19.69
N LYS A 228 8.04 23.85 -18.92
CA LYS A 228 7.84 25.22 -19.47
C LYS A 228 8.96 26.23 -19.17
N THR A 229 10.08 25.83 -18.58
CA THR A 229 11.18 26.75 -18.20
C THR A 229 12.48 26.55 -18.97
N THR A 230 12.45 25.99 -20.18
CA THR A 230 13.62 25.94 -21.07
C THR A 230 13.25 26.26 -22.53
N GLY A 231 12.72 27.46 -22.73
CA GLY A 231 12.39 27.97 -24.06
C GLY A 231 12.28 29.50 -24.11
N GLY A 232 13.41 30.20 -23.96
CA GLY A 232 13.55 31.59 -24.36
C GLY A 232 13.12 32.66 -23.33
N GLN A 233 14.03 33.62 -23.13
CA GLN A 233 13.92 34.85 -22.33
C GLN A 233 14.11 34.69 -20.81
N GLN A 234 15.29 35.14 -20.37
CA GLN A 234 15.57 35.53 -19.00
C GLN A 234 14.42 36.39 -18.43
N ARG A 235 13.63 35.79 -17.54
CA ARG A 235 13.08 36.54 -16.41
C ARG A 235 13.93 36.14 -15.22
N PHE A 236 14.74 37.09 -14.74
CA PHE A 236 15.09 37.16 -13.33
C PHE A 236 13.77 37.17 -12.55
N SER A 237 13.21 35.99 -12.25
CA SER A 237 12.17 35.86 -11.25
C SER A 237 12.88 36.01 -9.91
N THR A 238 12.70 37.18 -9.32
CA THR A 238 12.96 37.52 -7.92
C THR A 238 12.87 36.27 -7.04
N GLU A 239 13.87 36.08 -6.17
CA GLU A 239 14.11 34.94 -5.28
C GLU A 239 12.98 34.66 -4.24
N ALA A 240 11.79 35.25 -4.44
CA ALA A 240 10.66 35.30 -3.50
C ALA A 240 9.55 34.26 -3.75
N GLU A 241 9.60 33.45 -4.82
CA GLU A 241 8.56 32.42 -5.12
C GLU A 241 9.01 30.96 -4.86
N ASN A 242 10.21 30.73 -4.33
CA ASN A 242 10.81 29.39 -4.20
C ASN A 242 10.49 28.64 -2.90
N PHE A 243 9.49 29.07 -2.14
CA PHE A 243 9.27 28.56 -0.80
C PHE A 243 8.02 27.70 -0.69
N THR A 244 8.20 26.47 -0.24
CA THR A 244 7.10 25.60 0.21
C THR A 244 6.29 26.33 1.29
N PRO A 245 4.96 26.47 1.15
CA PRO A 245 4.12 27.13 2.14
C PRO A 245 4.33 26.57 3.56
N LEU A 246 4.21 27.42 4.58
CA LEU A 246 4.41 27.01 5.97
C LEU A 246 3.48 25.85 6.37
N GLU A 247 2.23 25.89 5.92
CA GLU A 247 1.24 24.83 6.20
C GLU A 247 1.64 23.50 5.56
N THR A 248 2.06 23.50 4.29
CA THR A 248 2.58 22.31 3.62
C THR A 248 3.79 21.73 4.34
N ARG A 249 4.72 22.58 4.82
CA ARG A 249 5.88 22.13 5.61
C ARG A 249 5.48 21.52 6.95
N LYS A 250 4.47 22.08 7.63
CA LYS A 250 3.93 21.49 8.86
C LYS A 250 3.35 20.10 8.57
N HIS A 251 2.61 19.93 7.46
CA HIS A 251 2.09 18.63 7.04
C HIS A 251 3.20 17.62 6.74
N ILE A 252 4.22 18.01 5.97
CA ILE A 252 5.39 17.17 5.66
C ILE A 252 6.06 16.71 6.97
N CYS A 253 6.32 17.62 7.90
CA CYS A 253 6.95 17.28 9.18
C CYS A 253 6.07 16.36 10.05
N ARG A 254 4.74 16.57 10.09
CA ARG A 254 3.82 15.71 10.84
C ARG A 254 3.75 14.30 10.25
N LEU A 255 3.59 14.17 8.94
CA LEU A 255 3.62 12.88 8.23
C LEU A 255 4.94 12.16 8.45
N ALA A 256 6.06 12.88 8.37
CA ALA A 256 7.37 12.32 8.61
C ALA A 256 7.54 11.82 10.06
N ASN A 257 7.01 12.55 11.04
CA ASN A 257 7.02 12.11 12.44
C ASN A 257 6.08 10.94 12.69
N ALA A 258 4.91 10.88 12.05
CA ALA A 258 4.04 9.71 12.10
C ALA A 258 4.77 8.45 11.59
N VAL A 259 5.46 8.53 10.44
CA VAL A 259 6.27 7.43 9.90
C VAL A 259 7.38 7.03 10.89
N ARG A 260 8.05 7.98 11.53
CA ARG A 260 9.10 7.70 12.54
C ARG A 260 8.54 6.97 13.77
N VAL A 261 7.40 7.40 14.29
CA VAL A 261 6.74 6.77 15.47
C VAL A 261 6.31 5.35 15.12
N LEU A 262 5.62 5.17 14.00
CA LEU A 262 5.17 3.86 13.53
C LEU A 262 6.37 2.93 13.28
N SER A 263 7.44 3.45 12.69
CA SER A 263 8.67 2.69 12.47
C SER A 263 9.34 2.27 13.78
N ALA A 264 9.35 3.15 14.78
CA ALA A 264 9.93 2.86 16.09
C ALA A 264 9.09 1.89 16.92
N LEU A 265 7.78 1.81 16.68
CA LEU A 265 6.89 0.78 17.24
C LEU A 265 6.97 -0.56 16.48
N GLY A 266 7.63 -0.58 15.32
CA GLY A 266 7.73 -1.77 14.47
C GLY A 266 6.42 -2.11 13.74
N PHE A 267 5.52 -1.14 13.56
CA PHE A 267 4.28 -1.35 12.83
C PHE A 267 4.49 -1.22 11.32
N THR A 268 3.77 -2.06 10.56
CA THR A 268 3.76 -1.98 9.10
C THR A 268 3.25 -0.62 8.65
N LEU A 269 3.99 0.01 7.73
CA LEU A 269 3.66 1.32 7.20
C LEU A 269 2.61 1.17 6.10
N ILE A 270 1.40 1.62 6.41
CA ILE A 270 0.26 1.68 5.50
C ILE A 270 -0.15 3.15 5.42
N VAL A 271 -0.50 3.62 4.23
CA VAL A 271 -0.88 5.02 3.99
C VAL A 271 -2.01 5.47 4.92
N GLU A 272 -3.08 4.67 5.01
CA GLU A 272 -4.20 4.89 5.94
C GLU A 272 -3.71 5.07 7.38
N LEU A 273 -2.84 4.18 7.86
CA LEU A 273 -2.30 4.25 9.22
C LEU A 273 -1.42 5.49 9.45
N ILE A 274 -0.65 5.92 8.44
CA ILE A 274 0.17 7.13 8.52
C ILE A 274 -0.73 8.37 8.61
N ILE A 275 -1.79 8.43 7.80
CA ILE A 275 -2.78 9.52 7.82
C ILE A 275 -3.52 9.53 9.15
N GLU A 276 -4.04 8.39 9.60
CA GLU A 276 -4.71 8.25 10.91
C GLU A 276 -3.81 8.70 12.06
N THR A 277 -2.51 8.37 12.01
CA THR A 277 -1.54 8.79 13.04
C THR A 277 -1.25 10.30 12.98
N MET A 278 -1.22 10.89 11.79
CA MET A 278 -1.12 12.34 11.63
C MET A 278 -2.38 13.03 12.18
N GLU A 279 -3.57 12.61 11.77
CA GLU A 279 -4.84 13.18 12.22
C GLU A 279 -4.99 13.03 13.74
N ALA A 280 -4.57 11.89 14.28
CA ALA A 280 -4.46 11.63 15.71
C ALA A 280 -3.62 12.68 16.45
N SER A 281 -2.50 13.12 15.87
CA SER A 281 -1.66 14.15 16.47
C SER A 281 -2.35 15.51 16.46
N VAL A 282 -3.12 15.81 15.42
CA VAL A 282 -3.93 17.03 15.32
C VAL A 282 -5.07 17.00 16.34
N SER A 283 -5.83 15.92 16.41
CA SER A 283 -6.96 15.78 17.35
C SER A 283 -6.53 15.81 18.82
N SER A 284 -5.33 15.32 19.13
CA SER A 284 -4.77 15.37 20.48
C SER A 284 -4.01 16.65 20.79
N ASN A 285 -4.04 17.64 19.88
CA ASN A 285 -3.37 18.93 20.01
C ASN A 285 -1.88 18.80 20.37
N VAL A 286 -1.20 17.81 19.77
CA VAL A 286 0.22 17.56 19.98
C VAL A 286 1.02 18.39 18.98
N GLU A 287 1.97 19.16 19.49
CA GLU A 287 2.89 19.93 18.65
C GLU A 287 3.83 19.01 17.85
N ILE A 288 4.32 19.50 16.71
CA ILE A 288 5.08 18.66 15.75
C ILE A 288 6.34 18.07 16.39
N ASN A 289 7.03 18.84 17.23
CA ASN A 289 8.19 18.43 18.00
C ASN A 289 7.86 17.33 19.02
N ASP A 290 6.69 17.41 19.65
CA ASP A 290 6.25 16.53 20.73
C ASP A 290 5.65 15.21 20.21
N MET A 291 5.39 15.09 18.91
CA MET A 291 5.00 13.82 18.28
C MET A 291 6.03 12.70 18.50
N LEU A 292 7.31 13.04 18.68
CA LEU A 292 8.35 12.05 18.99
C LEU A 292 8.50 11.80 20.50
N GLY A 293 7.61 12.36 21.32
CA GLY A 293 7.60 12.23 22.77
C GLY A 293 6.98 10.92 23.25
N ALA A 294 7.28 10.59 24.51
CA ALA A 294 6.83 9.36 25.17
C ALA A 294 5.31 9.20 25.16
N GLU A 295 4.57 10.28 25.45
CA GLU A 295 3.10 10.19 25.56
C GLU A 295 2.45 9.85 24.23
N PHE A 296 2.83 10.54 23.14
CA PHE A 296 2.28 10.26 21.82
C PHE A 296 2.71 8.88 21.31
N TYR A 297 3.92 8.43 21.64
CA TYR A 297 4.41 7.09 21.32
C TYR A 297 3.52 5.99 21.95
N VAL A 298 3.21 6.11 23.24
CA VAL A 298 2.34 5.17 23.97
C VAL A 298 0.92 5.21 23.42
N GLN A 299 0.37 6.41 23.20
CA GLN A 299 -0.98 6.57 22.65
C GLN A 299 -1.11 5.97 21.25
N THR A 300 -0.07 6.07 20.42
CA THR A 300 -0.06 5.46 19.08
C THR A 300 -0.11 3.94 19.19
N ALA A 301 0.62 3.34 20.14
CA ALA A 301 0.57 1.90 20.39
C ALA A 301 -0.82 1.42 20.86
N GLU A 302 -1.44 2.14 21.81
CA GLU A 302 -2.78 1.85 22.30
C GLU A 302 -3.84 1.95 21.19
N ARG A 303 -3.74 2.98 20.34
CA ARG A 303 -4.65 3.15 19.20
C ARG A 303 -4.52 2.02 18.20
N GLU A 304 -3.30 1.60 17.88
CA GLU A 304 -3.07 0.47 16.98
C GLU A 304 -3.58 -0.85 17.57
N ALA A 305 -3.39 -1.09 18.87
CA ALA A 305 -3.95 -2.24 19.58
C ALA A 305 -5.47 -2.30 19.44
N LYS A 306 -6.14 -1.19 19.76
CA LYS A 306 -7.60 -1.04 19.63
C LYS A 306 -8.07 -1.23 18.19
N ARG A 307 -7.38 -0.63 17.22
CA ARG A 307 -7.70 -0.75 15.78
C ARG A 307 -7.67 -2.21 15.33
N ARG A 308 -6.65 -2.98 15.73
CA ARG A 308 -6.54 -4.41 15.40
C ARG A 308 -7.59 -5.26 16.11
N ALA A 309 -7.88 -4.97 17.38
CA ALA A 309 -8.95 -5.63 18.12
C ALA A 309 -10.31 -5.43 17.43
N ASP A 310 -10.61 -4.20 17.00
CA ASP A 310 -11.85 -3.87 16.31
C ASP A 310 -11.95 -4.55 14.93
N LEU A 311 -10.85 -4.62 14.17
CA LEU A 311 -10.80 -5.35 12.89
C LEU A 311 -11.06 -6.84 13.07
N LEU A 312 -10.50 -7.46 14.12
CA LEU A 312 -10.74 -8.86 14.45
C LEU A 312 -12.19 -9.11 14.89
N ARG A 313 -12.77 -8.23 15.71
CA ARG A 313 -14.19 -8.32 16.09
C ARG A 313 -15.11 -8.22 14.88
N LYS A 314 -14.81 -7.32 13.93
CA LYS A 314 -15.56 -7.21 12.67
C LYS A 314 -15.44 -8.48 11.83
N LYS A 315 -14.25 -9.08 11.74
CA LYS A 315 -14.04 -10.35 10.99
C LYS A 315 -14.83 -11.51 11.60
N ASN A 316 -14.78 -11.67 12.92
CA ASN A 316 -15.51 -12.74 13.62
C ASN A 316 -17.03 -12.50 13.63
N GLY A 317 -17.47 -11.24 13.62
CA GLY A 317 -18.88 -10.88 13.45
C GLY A 317 -19.38 -11.10 12.02
N ALA A 318 -18.54 -10.86 11.01
CA ALA A 318 -18.87 -11.11 9.61
C ALA A 318 -18.98 -12.61 9.29
N SER A 319 -18.11 -13.46 9.86
CA SER A 319 -18.21 -14.93 9.69
C SER A 319 -19.48 -15.54 10.31
N SER A 320 -20.15 -14.83 11.24
CA SER A 320 -21.47 -15.25 11.75
C SER A 320 -22.65 -14.86 10.85
N ARG A 321 -22.42 -14.09 9.77
CA ARG A 321 -23.43 -13.66 8.79
C ARG A 321 -23.19 -14.21 7.38
N GLU A 322 -22.47 -15.32 7.25
CA GLU A 322 -22.31 -16.00 5.96
C GLU A 322 -23.48 -16.96 5.71
N GLY A 323 -24.31 -16.62 4.70
CA GLY A 323 -25.10 -17.57 3.93
C GLY A 323 -26.60 -17.63 4.21
N GLN A 324 -27.38 -16.61 3.84
CA GLN A 324 -28.80 -16.82 3.57
C GLN A 324 -29.00 -16.99 2.05
N LEU A 325 -29.18 -18.24 1.64
CA LEU A 325 -29.49 -18.63 0.27
C LEU A 325 -30.91 -18.14 -0.06
N LEU A 326 -31.06 -17.13 -0.92
CA LEU A 326 -32.37 -16.77 -1.47
C LEU A 326 -32.73 -17.77 -2.57
N MET A 327 -33.69 -18.66 -2.28
CA MET A 327 -34.25 -19.58 -3.27
C MET A 327 -35.25 -18.84 -4.17
N VAL A 328 -34.99 -18.82 -5.47
CA VAL A 328 -35.98 -18.42 -6.48
C VAL A 328 -36.67 -19.66 -7.04
N PRO A 329 -38.02 -19.68 -7.16
CA PRO A 329 -38.74 -20.81 -7.73
C PRO A 329 -38.32 -21.17 -9.17
N PRO A 330 -38.23 -22.46 -9.53
CA PRO A 330 -37.54 -22.95 -10.74
C PRO A 330 -38.20 -22.63 -12.10
N TYR A 331 -39.31 -21.88 -12.14
CA TYR A 331 -40.04 -21.62 -13.39
C TYR A 331 -39.63 -20.34 -14.15
N LEU A 332 -38.62 -19.58 -13.67
CA LEU A 332 -38.26 -18.26 -14.23
C LEU A 332 -36.93 -18.16 -15.00
N VAL A 333 -36.19 -19.25 -15.25
CA VAL A 333 -34.88 -19.17 -15.95
C VAL A 333 -34.97 -19.70 -17.38
N LYS A 334 -35.00 -18.80 -18.38
CA LYS A 334 -34.69 -19.16 -19.77
C LYS A 334 -33.17 -19.19 -19.97
N LYS A 335 -32.67 -20.33 -20.46
CA LYS A 335 -31.26 -20.68 -20.73
C LYS A 335 -30.42 -19.53 -21.32
N LYS A 336 -29.60 -18.86 -20.51
CA LYS A 336 -28.28 -18.27 -20.86
C LYS A 336 -27.59 -17.70 -19.61
N GLN A 337 -26.31 -17.99 -19.44
CA GLN A 337 -25.47 -17.35 -18.42
C GLN A 337 -25.19 -15.91 -18.83
N HIS A 338 -25.35 -14.97 -17.90
CA HIS A 338 -24.96 -13.57 -18.07
C HIS A 338 -24.02 -13.18 -16.94
N PHE A 339 -22.79 -12.80 -17.30
CA PHE A 339 -21.84 -12.12 -16.41
C PHE A 339 -22.03 -10.62 -16.58
N HIS A 340 -22.26 -9.88 -15.51
CA HIS A 340 -22.33 -8.41 -15.52
C HIS A 340 -21.43 -7.86 -14.42
N HIS A 341 -20.42 -7.08 -14.81
CA HIS A 341 -19.56 -6.33 -13.90
C HIS A 341 -20.14 -4.92 -13.73
N LEU A 342 -20.52 -4.54 -12.52
CA LEU A 342 -21.02 -3.20 -12.22
C LEU A 342 -19.85 -2.32 -11.77
N GLU A 343 -19.24 -1.62 -12.73
CA GLU A 343 -18.05 -0.77 -12.51
C GLU A 343 -18.24 0.28 -11.41
N GLN A 344 -19.47 0.72 -11.15
CA GLN A 344 -19.74 1.80 -10.18
C GLN A 344 -19.59 1.37 -8.72
N TYR A 345 -19.60 0.06 -8.41
CA TYR A 345 -19.52 -0.45 -7.03
C TYR A 345 -18.46 -1.53 -6.82
N ASN A 346 -17.75 -1.92 -7.89
CA ASN A 346 -16.68 -2.94 -7.86
C ASN A 346 -17.14 -4.29 -7.26
N VAL A 347 -18.32 -4.76 -7.71
CA VAL A 347 -18.91 -6.04 -7.30
C VAL A 347 -19.17 -6.90 -8.53
N ASP A 348 -18.80 -8.19 -8.45
CA ASP A 348 -19.10 -9.21 -9.46
C ASP A 348 -20.40 -9.96 -9.11
N LEU A 349 -21.36 -9.96 -10.03
CA LEU A 349 -22.62 -10.68 -9.89
C LEU A 349 -22.60 -11.93 -10.78
N ILE A 350 -22.66 -13.12 -10.16
CA ILE A 350 -22.69 -14.41 -10.88
C ILE A 350 -24.11 -14.99 -10.82
N LEU A 351 -24.79 -15.00 -11.97
CA LEU A 351 -26.10 -15.63 -12.15
C LEU A 351 -25.93 -17.08 -12.59
N GLY A 352 -26.15 -18.03 -11.68
CA GLY A 352 -26.13 -19.45 -11.98
C GLY A 352 -27.43 -19.92 -12.65
N CYS A 353 -27.33 -20.86 -13.60
CA CYS A 353 -28.47 -21.41 -14.36
C CYS A 353 -29.53 -22.13 -13.52
N ASN A 354 -29.28 -22.36 -12.23
CA ASN A 354 -30.16 -23.09 -11.30
C ASN A 354 -30.94 -22.18 -10.34
N GLY A 355 -31.06 -20.88 -10.64
CA GLY A 355 -31.83 -19.95 -9.80
C GLY A 355 -31.10 -19.48 -8.54
N PHE A 356 -29.77 -19.62 -8.50
CA PHE A 356 -28.92 -19.11 -7.41
C PHE A 356 -28.13 -17.89 -7.88
N ILE A 357 -28.26 -16.79 -7.15
CA ILE A 357 -27.41 -15.60 -7.31
C ILE A 357 -26.30 -15.68 -6.26
N TRP A 358 -25.05 -15.73 -6.71
CA TRP A 358 -23.90 -15.57 -5.83
C TRP A 358 -23.42 -14.12 -5.90
N VAL A 359 -23.39 -13.45 -4.75
CA VAL A 359 -22.86 -12.09 -4.61
C VAL A 359 -21.70 -12.15 -3.63
N CYS A 360 -20.47 -11.97 -4.14
CA CYS A 360 -19.29 -11.85 -3.30
C CYS A 360 -19.05 -10.39 -2.91
N ASP A 361 -18.67 -10.19 -1.64
CA ASP A 361 -18.28 -8.91 -1.03
C ASP A 361 -19.29 -7.75 -1.15
N MET A 362 -20.04 -7.54 -0.07
CA MET A 362 -20.95 -6.39 0.07
C MET A 362 -20.62 -5.58 1.32
N ASN A 363 -20.33 -4.30 1.14
CA ASN A 363 -20.49 -3.31 2.22
C ASN A 363 -21.99 -3.05 2.47
N TYR A 364 -22.36 -2.70 3.71
CA TYR A 364 -23.75 -2.60 4.18
C TYR A 364 -24.68 -1.76 3.29
N VAL A 365 -24.16 -0.69 2.69
CA VAL A 365 -24.92 0.21 1.79
C VAL A 365 -25.32 -0.49 0.48
N ALA A 366 -24.44 -1.34 -0.06
CA ALA A 366 -24.71 -2.05 -1.30
C ALA A 366 -25.72 -3.21 -1.08
N TRP A 367 -25.78 -3.77 0.14
CA TRP A 367 -26.78 -4.77 0.51
C TRP A 367 -28.20 -4.19 0.52
N GLU A 368 -28.42 -3.01 1.10
CA GLU A 368 -29.75 -2.37 1.09
C GLU A 368 -30.22 -2.04 -0.33
N ILE A 369 -29.31 -1.56 -1.19
CA ILE A 369 -29.62 -1.24 -2.60
C ILE A 369 -29.99 -2.51 -3.39
N CYS A 370 -29.25 -3.61 -3.22
CA CYS A 370 -29.58 -4.87 -3.86
C CYS A 370 -30.91 -5.46 -3.36
N ASN A 371 -31.21 -5.33 -2.07
CA ASN A 371 -32.46 -5.81 -1.49
C ASN A 371 -33.67 -4.97 -1.94
N SER A 372 -33.49 -3.65 -2.07
CA SER A 372 -34.48 -2.75 -2.67
C SER A 372 -34.69 -3.04 -4.16
N LEU A 373 -33.62 -3.32 -4.93
CA LEU A 373 -33.71 -3.69 -6.34
C LEU A 373 -34.41 -5.05 -6.54
N ALA A 374 -34.14 -6.04 -5.69
CA ALA A 374 -34.81 -7.34 -5.72
C ALA A 374 -36.32 -7.21 -5.46
N ARG A 375 -36.72 -6.40 -4.47
CA ARG A 375 -38.14 -6.11 -4.17
C ARG A 375 -38.83 -5.31 -5.29
N LEU A 376 -38.11 -4.39 -5.93
CA LEU A 376 -38.60 -3.68 -7.12
C LEU A 376 -38.81 -4.63 -8.30
N TYR A 377 -37.91 -5.61 -8.47
CA TYR A 377 -38.04 -6.63 -9.51
C TYR A 377 -39.23 -7.58 -9.26
N GLU A 378 -39.44 -8.01 -8.01
CA GLU A 378 -40.64 -8.79 -7.63
C GLU A 378 -41.93 -8.01 -7.85
N TYR A 379 -41.95 -6.71 -7.51
CA TYR A 379 -43.12 -5.83 -7.73
C TYR A 379 -43.42 -5.61 -9.22
N LEU A 380 -42.39 -5.41 -10.05
CA LEU A 380 -42.53 -5.27 -11.50
C LEU A 380 -42.99 -6.57 -12.18
N ILE A 381 -42.54 -7.73 -11.69
CA ILE A 381 -43.02 -9.04 -12.16
C ILE A 381 -44.49 -9.27 -11.74
N SER A 382 -44.87 -8.87 -10.53
CA SER A 382 -46.26 -8.93 -10.06
C SER A 382 -47.20 -8.09 -10.94
N GLN A 383 -46.81 -6.88 -11.34
CA GLN A 383 -47.63 -6.05 -12.23
C GLN A 383 -47.66 -6.56 -13.68
N ALA A 384 -46.61 -7.25 -14.14
CA ALA A 384 -46.58 -7.85 -15.47
C ALA A 384 -47.49 -9.10 -15.60
N ILE A 385 -47.87 -9.73 -14.48
CA ILE A 385 -48.74 -10.92 -14.46
C ILE A 385 -50.24 -10.54 -14.57
N GLU A 386 -50.64 -9.32 -14.21
CA GLU A 386 -52.06 -8.90 -14.20
C GLU A 386 -52.57 -8.32 -15.54
N CYS A 387 -51.74 -8.19 -16.59
CA CYS A 387 -52.19 -7.65 -17.89
C CYS A 387 -51.56 -8.41 -19.08
N PRO A 388 -52.20 -9.48 -19.60
CA PRO A 388 -51.58 -10.37 -20.59
C PRO A 388 -51.69 -9.87 -22.05
N SER A 389 -51.89 -8.58 -22.29
CA SER A 389 -52.07 -8.06 -23.65
C SER A 389 -51.51 -6.67 -23.86
N GLN A 390 -50.18 -6.55 -23.90
CA GLN A 390 -49.46 -5.68 -24.85
C GLN A 390 -47.95 -5.92 -24.75
N SER A 391 -47.31 -6.11 -25.90
CA SER A 391 -45.87 -6.19 -26.07
C SER A 391 -45.20 -4.85 -25.71
N VAL A 392 -44.63 -4.74 -24.52
CA VAL A 392 -43.87 -3.54 -24.13
C VAL A 392 -42.39 -3.78 -24.39
N GLN A 393 -41.88 -3.19 -25.48
CA GLN A 393 -40.46 -2.95 -25.68
C GLN A 393 -39.99 -1.92 -24.64
N VAL A 394 -39.30 -2.37 -23.60
CA VAL A 394 -38.65 -1.44 -22.65
C VAL A 394 -37.33 -0.99 -23.26
N THR A 395 -37.39 0.15 -23.95
CA THR A 395 -36.22 0.91 -24.40
C THR A 395 -35.67 1.79 -23.27
N ASN A 396 -34.42 2.20 -23.44
CA ASN A 396 -33.44 2.66 -22.45
C ASN A 396 -33.73 4.03 -21.77
N THR A 397 -34.97 4.33 -21.40
CA THR A 397 -35.41 5.70 -21.01
C THR A 397 -36.21 5.76 -19.71
N PHE A 398 -36.06 4.79 -18.79
CA PHE A 398 -36.83 4.78 -17.52
C PHE A 398 -35.99 5.06 -16.26
N VAL A 399 -34.66 5.06 -16.37
CA VAL A 399 -33.74 5.21 -15.21
C VAL A 399 -33.57 6.67 -14.76
N LYS A 400 -34.08 7.66 -15.50
CA LYS A 400 -33.84 9.09 -15.20
C LYS A 400 -34.85 9.78 -14.28
N ASN A 401 -35.96 9.15 -13.88
CA ASN A 401 -37.06 9.86 -13.18
C ASN A 401 -37.47 9.34 -11.79
N LEU A 402 -36.73 8.42 -11.16
CA LEU A 402 -37.08 7.94 -9.81
C LEU A 402 -36.12 8.46 -8.71
N TRP A 403 -36.03 9.78 -8.60
CA TRP A 403 -35.52 10.48 -7.41
C TRP A 403 -36.65 11.36 -6.87
N ARG A 404 -37.40 10.87 -5.88
CA ARG A 404 -38.23 11.67 -4.95
C ARG A 404 -38.91 10.78 -3.92
N GLY A 405 -38.72 11.10 -2.63
CA GLY A 405 -39.68 10.76 -1.57
C GLY A 405 -39.18 9.78 -0.51
N PHE A 406 -38.50 10.31 0.51
CA PHE A 406 -38.38 9.68 1.83
C PHE A 406 -39.77 9.57 2.49
N MET A 407 -40.09 8.43 3.12
CA MET A 407 -40.87 8.39 4.38
C MET A 407 -40.61 7.11 5.19
N ARG A 408 -40.44 7.28 6.51
CA ARG A 408 -40.33 6.27 7.58
C ARG A 408 -41.71 5.87 8.11
N VAL A 409 -41.96 4.59 8.43
CA VAL A 409 -42.76 4.12 9.60
C VAL A 409 -42.46 2.61 9.88
N PRO A 410 -42.82 1.99 11.03
CA PRO A 410 -41.90 1.17 11.84
C PRO A 410 -42.21 -0.35 11.82
N CYS A 411 -41.32 -1.12 12.45
CA CYS A 411 -41.42 -2.56 12.71
C CYS A 411 -42.73 -3.02 13.35
N ALA A 412 -43.21 -4.20 12.93
CA ALA A 412 -43.85 -5.15 13.82
C ALA A 412 -43.67 -6.61 13.36
N LYS A 413 -43.07 -7.39 14.28
CA LYS A 413 -42.95 -8.85 14.46
C LYS A 413 -42.20 -9.68 13.43
#